data_AF-A0A950GU95-F1
#
_entry.id   AF-A0A950GU95-F1
#
_cell.length_a   1.000
_cell.length_b   1.000
_cell.length_c   1.000
_cell.angle_alpha   90.00
_cell.angle_beta   90.00
_cell.angle_gamma   90.00
#
_symmetry.space_group_name_H-M   'P 1'
#
loop_
_entity.id
_entity.type
_entity.pdbx_description
1 polymer ?
#
loop_
_entity_poly.entity_id
_entity_poly.type
_entity_poly.pdbx_seq_one_letter_code
_entity_poly.pdbx_strand_id
1 'polypeptide(L)'
;MNAAHLMANRWSRRLAAAVPLLALCLLPQGLACAAPPAAGAEADAALIEACLGDPSMRGRDPHECGDRVLQACGATGSGGGAASAVLSCEKRREEAWNVIARQTYHALESRLDDAGRHLLRASQAQFELDLRDLCALARVLVASDAELAAASCASDLVASRALSLRRLAKPDAAAH
;
A
#
# COMPACT_ATOMS: atom_id res chain seq x y z
N MET A 1 32.01 -2.78 72.94
CA MET A 1 32.10 -4.12 72.33
C MET A 1 31.04 -4.25 71.26
N ASN A 2 31.41 -4.86 70.13
CA ASN A 2 30.56 -5.47 69.09
C ASN A 2 30.08 -4.61 67.90
N ALA A 3 30.99 -4.50 66.93
CA ALA A 3 30.87 -5.00 65.55
C ALA A 3 29.56 -4.73 64.77
N ALA A 4 29.51 -3.58 64.08
CA ALA A 4 28.72 -3.40 62.86
C ALA A 4 29.32 -2.36 61.88
N HIS A 5 30.64 -2.13 61.96
CA HIS A 5 31.36 -1.25 61.04
C HIS A 5 32.20 -2.08 60.07
N LEU A 6 31.57 -2.76 59.12
CA LEU A 6 32.25 -3.35 57.96
C LEU A 6 31.18 -3.85 57.01
N MET A 7 30.66 -2.97 56.15
CA MET A 7 30.09 -3.28 54.82
C MET A 7 29.52 -2.05 54.09
N ALA A 8 29.78 -0.83 54.54
CA ALA A 8 29.21 0.38 53.92
C ALA A 8 30.09 1.06 52.84
N ASN A 9 31.21 0.47 52.39
CA ASN A 9 32.21 1.30 51.68
C ASN A 9 32.90 0.69 50.45
N ARG A 10 32.20 -0.13 49.66
CA ARG A 10 32.78 -0.66 48.40
C ARG A 10 32.01 -0.36 47.11
N TRP A 11 30.88 0.32 47.18
CA TRP A 11 29.99 0.50 46.01
C TRP A 11 29.90 1.97 45.53
N SER A 12 30.75 2.86 46.06
CA SER A 12 30.63 4.31 45.89
C SER A 12 31.68 4.93 44.95
N ARG A 13 32.29 4.17 44.04
CA ARG A 13 33.37 4.67 43.16
C ARG A 13 33.29 4.25 41.68
N ARG A 14 32.10 3.97 41.15
CA ARG A 14 31.89 3.76 39.70
C ARG A 14 30.68 4.51 39.15
N LEU A 15 30.41 5.70 39.69
CA LEU A 15 29.40 6.63 39.16
C LEU A 15 30.08 7.92 38.73
N ALA A 16 31.00 7.81 37.77
CA ALA A 16 31.51 8.95 37.04
C ALA A 16 31.88 8.49 35.63
N ALA A 17 31.33 9.19 34.64
CA ALA A 17 31.50 8.98 33.20
C ALA A 17 30.75 7.78 32.59
N ALA A 18 29.49 8.02 32.17
CA ALA A 18 28.99 7.59 30.85
C ALA A 18 27.50 7.96 30.66
N VAL A 19 27.17 9.25 30.53
CA VAL A 19 25.96 9.71 29.82
C VAL A 19 26.35 11.06 29.20
N PRO A 20 26.28 11.27 27.86
CA PRO A 20 25.14 10.90 27.02
C PRO A 20 25.51 10.32 25.63
N LEU A 21 25.13 9.07 25.37
CA LEU A 21 25.01 8.51 24.01
C LEU A 21 23.54 8.41 23.54
N LEU A 22 22.63 9.15 24.21
CA LEU A 22 21.18 9.13 23.94
C LEU A 22 20.70 10.28 23.04
N ALA A 23 21.58 10.90 22.26
CA ALA A 23 21.24 12.02 21.37
C ALA A 23 21.13 11.64 19.88
N LEU A 24 21.31 10.35 19.51
CA LEU A 24 21.33 9.90 18.12
C LEU A 24 20.08 9.13 17.65
N CYS A 25 19.08 8.96 18.52
CA CYS A 25 17.81 8.28 18.16
C CYS A 25 16.71 9.23 17.65
N LEU A 26 17.00 10.52 17.49
CA LEU A 26 16.10 11.52 16.88
C LEU A 26 16.49 11.85 15.43
N LEU A 27 17.13 10.91 14.73
CA LEU A 27 17.09 10.96 13.27
C LEU A 27 15.62 10.76 12.87
N PRO A 28 15.00 11.72 12.16
CA PRO A 28 13.70 11.49 11.56
C PRO A 28 13.89 10.29 10.63
N GLN A 29 13.40 9.12 11.05
CA GLN A 29 13.35 7.95 10.19
C GLN A 29 12.63 8.41 8.95
N GLY A 30 13.37 8.39 7.84
CA GLY A 30 13.10 9.18 6.66
C GLY A 30 11.63 9.07 6.28
N LEU A 31 11.10 10.20 5.82
CA LEU A 31 10.03 10.18 4.83
C LEU A 31 10.36 9.01 3.89
N ALA A 32 9.63 7.91 4.03
CA ALA A 32 9.58 6.87 3.03
C ALA A 32 8.97 7.58 1.83
N CYS A 33 9.84 8.20 1.02
CA CYS A 33 9.46 8.75 -0.25
C CYS A 33 8.91 7.56 -1.02
N ALA A 34 7.58 7.46 -1.04
CA ALA A 34 6.88 6.52 -1.88
C ALA A 34 7.50 6.67 -3.28
N ALA A 35 8.00 5.55 -3.83
CA ALA A 35 8.60 5.59 -5.15
C ALA A 35 7.64 6.30 -6.11
N PRO A 36 8.14 7.21 -6.97
CA PRO A 36 7.29 7.86 -7.94
C PRO A 36 6.56 6.79 -8.76
N PRO A 37 5.29 7.02 -9.15
CA PRO A 37 4.56 6.07 -9.98
C PRO A 37 5.38 5.76 -11.24
N ALA A 38 5.29 4.54 -11.76
CA ALA A 38 5.96 4.23 -13.01
C ALA A 38 5.43 5.14 -14.12
N ALA A 39 6.27 5.43 -15.10
CA ALA A 39 5.92 6.33 -16.19
C ALA A 39 4.63 5.85 -16.90
N GLY A 40 3.58 6.66 -16.86
CA GLY A 40 2.28 6.37 -17.47
C GLY A 40 1.20 5.86 -16.52
N ALA A 41 1.53 5.53 -15.26
CA ALA A 41 0.57 5.04 -14.28
C ALA A 41 -0.54 6.06 -13.98
N GLU A 42 -0.25 7.36 -13.97
CA GLU A 42 -1.27 8.40 -13.79
C GLU A 42 -2.22 8.51 -15.00
N ALA A 43 -1.71 8.31 -16.22
CA ALA A 43 -2.54 8.30 -17.42
C ALA A 43 -3.46 7.08 -17.44
N ASP A 44 -2.93 5.90 -17.07
CA ASP A 44 -3.72 4.68 -16.92
C ASP A 44 -4.77 4.80 -15.80
N ALA A 45 -4.41 5.43 -14.67
CA ALA A 45 -5.35 5.75 -13.60
C ALA A 45 -6.48 6.68 -14.08
N ALA A 46 -6.16 7.67 -14.93
CA ALA A 46 -7.18 8.55 -15.52
C ALA A 46 -8.15 7.80 -16.44
N LEU A 47 -7.71 6.75 -17.16
CA LEU A 47 -8.60 5.88 -17.94
C LEU A 47 -9.59 5.13 -17.03
N ILE A 48 -9.10 4.62 -15.89
CA ILE A 48 -9.94 3.94 -14.90
C ILE A 48 -10.94 4.92 -14.29
N GLU A 49 -10.51 6.11 -13.87
CA GLU A 49 -11.38 7.15 -13.31
C GLU A 49 -12.47 7.60 -14.29
N ALA A 50 -12.12 7.80 -15.56
CA ALA A 50 -13.08 8.14 -16.60
C ALA A 50 -14.14 7.05 -16.76
N CYS A 51 -13.73 5.77 -16.73
CA CYS A 51 -14.66 4.63 -16.76
C CYS A 51 -15.56 4.59 -15.52
N LEU A 52 -15.01 4.77 -14.32
CA LEU A 52 -15.79 4.74 -13.08
C LEU A 52 -16.81 5.89 -12.98
N GLY A 53 -16.54 7.02 -13.65
CA GLY A 53 -17.45 8.16 -13.77
C GLY A 53 -18.51 8.02 -14.87
N ASP A 54 -18.39 7.04 -15.76
CA ASP A 54 -19.30 6.85 -16.89
C ASP A 54 -20.69 6.38 -16.39
N PRO A 55 -21.80 7.09 -16.72
CA PRO A 55 -23.15 6.66 -16.35
C PRO A 55 -23.52 5.25 -16.83
N SER A 56 -22.90 4.76 -17.91
CA SER A 56 -23.10 3.40 -18.43
C SER A 56 -22.48 2.30 -17.54
N MET A 57 -21.61 2.66 -16.59
CA MET A 57 -21.05 1.74 -15.60
C MET A 57 -21.96 1.54 -14.37
N ARG A 58 -23.12 2.21 -14.30
CA ARG A 58 -24.07 1.99 -13.20
C ARG A 58 -24.59 0.55 -13.21
N GLY A 59 -24.44 -0.12 -12.06
CA GLY A 59 -24.88 -1.51 -11.89
C GLY A 59 -23.93 -2.56 -12.46
N ARG A 60 -22.80 -2.16 -13.04
CA ARG A 60 -21.73 -3.06 -13.50
C ARG A 60 -20.67 -3.26 -12.43
N ASP A 61 -19.83 -4.27 -12.62
CA ASP A 61 -18.66 -4.47 -11.74
C ASP A 61 -17.63 -3.36 -12.02
N PRO A 62 -17.30 -2.50 -11.03
CA PRO A 62 -16.29 -1.47 -11.21
C PRO A 62 -14.86 -2.01 -11.46
N HIS A 63 -14.58 -3.30 -11.20
CA HIS A 63 -13.29 -3.90 -11.55
C HIS A 63 -13.06 -3.93 -13.07
N GLU A 64 -14.13 -4.00 -13.88
CA GLU A 64 -14.06 -3.97 -15.34
C GLU A 64 -13.39 -2.69 -15.88
N CYS A 65 -13.36 -1.60 -15.09
CA CYS A 65 -12.65 -0.39 -15.50
C CYS A 65 -11.13 -0.57 -15.59
N GLY A 66 -10.56 -1.56 -14.90
CA GLY A 66 -9.15 -1.95 -15.05
C GLY A 66 -8.83 -2.50 -16.44
N ASP A 67 -9.81 -3.09 -17.14
CA ASP A 67 -9.60 -3.68 -18.46
C ASP A 67 -9.28 -2.63 -19.53
N ARG A 68 -9.62 -1.36 -19.29
CA ARG A 68 -9.22 -0.24 -20.16
C ARG A 68 -7.71 -0.08 -20.24
N VAL A 69 -7.01 -0.32 -19.13
CA VAL A 69 -5.54 -0.29 -19.08
C VAL A 69 -4.97 -1.47 -19.86
N LEU A 70 -5.54 -2.66 -19.71
CA LEU A 70 -5.12 -3.86 -20.45
C LEU A 70 -5.31 -3.67 -21.97
N GLN A 71 -6.45 -3.14 -22.39
CA GLN A 71 -6.75 -2.83 -23.79
C GLN A 71 -5.77 -1.80 -24.37
N ALA A 72 -5.55 -0.68 -23.67
CA ALA A 72 -4.63 0.36 -24.09
C ALA A 72 -3.18 -0.16 -24.17
N CYS A 73 -2.77 -0.98 -23.20
CA CYS A 73 -1.45 -1.60 -23.17
C CYS A 73 -1.24 -2.58 -24.33
N GLY A 74 -2.21 -3.46 -24.60
CA GLY A 74 -2.13 -4.43 -25.71
C GLY A 74 -2.09 -3.78 -27.09
N ALA A 75 -2.77 -2.64 -27.27
CA ALA A 75 -2.79 -1.90 -28.53
C ALA A 75 -1.41 -1.28 -28.88
N THR A 76 -0.56 -1.03 -27.89
CA THR A 76 0.79 -0.45 -28.12
C THR A 76 1.85 -1.44 -28.60
N GLY A 77 1.50 -2.73 -28.81
CA GLY A 77 2.31 -3.71 -29.52
C GLY A 77 3.74 -3.88 -28.99
N SER A 78 3.95 -4.76 -28.01
CA SER A 78 5.28 -5.06 -27.47
C SER A 78 5.98 -6.11 -28.33
N GLY A 79 7.18 -5.77 -28.85
CA GLY A 79 8.09 -6.68 -29.58
C GLY A 79 8.71 -7.81 -28.73
N GLY A 80 8.04 -8.21 -27.65
CA GLY A 80 8.40 -9.34 -26.78
C GLY A 80 7.41 -10.50 -26.93
N GLY A 81 7.75 -11.67 -26.40
CA GLY A 81 6.85 -12.83 -26.42
C GLY A 81 5.52 -12.54 -25.71
N ALA A 82 4.42 -13.10 -26.22
CA ALA A 82 3.05 -12.81 -25.77
C ALA A 82 2.86 -12.87 -24.23
N ALA A 83 3.47 -13.84 -23.55
CA ALA A 83 3.38 -13.95 -22.09
C ALA A 83 4.04 -12.77 -21.34
N SER A 84 5.19 -12.30 -21.82
CA SER A 84 5.87 -11.14 -21.21
C SER A 84 5.10 -9.84 -21.44
N ALA A 85 4.43 -9.72 -22.58
CA ALA A 85 3.56 -8.59 -22.89
C ALA A 85 2.36 -8.53 -21.92
N VAL A 86 1.66 -9.65 -21.73
CA VAL A 86 0.51 -9.73 -20.82
C VAL A 86 0.92 -9.41 -19.38
N LEU A 87 2.03 -9.98 -18.90
CA LEU A 87 2.56 -9.67 -17.56
C LEU A 87 2.85 -8.17 -17.38
N SER A 88 3.41 -7.52 -18.39
CA SER A 88 3.68 -6.07 -18.32
C SER A 88 2.40 -5.24 -18.27
N CYS A 89 1.32 -5.67 -18.94
CA CYS A 89 0.03 -5.00 -18.90
C CYS A 89 -0.66 -5.17 -17.55
N GLU A 90 -0.57 -6.34 -16.92
CA GLU A 90 -1.09 -6.54 -15.56
C GLU A 90 -0.38 -5.64 -14.54
N LYS A 91 0.94 -5.50 -14.63
CA LYS A 91 1.68 -4.58 -13.76
C LYS A 91 1.26 -3.12 -13.95
N ARG A 92 1.03 -2.67 -15.19
CA ARG A 92 0.49 -1.33 -15.45
C ARG A 92 -0.90 -1.14 -14.85
N ARG A 93 -1.77 -2.15 -14.96
CA ARG A 93 -3.11 -2.13 -14.35
C ARG A 93 -3.02 -2.04 -12.83
N GLU A 94 -2.15 -2.83 -12.20
CA GLU A 94 -1.88 -2.77 -10.76
C GLU A 94 -1.40 -1.37 -10.33
N GLU A 95 -0.41 -0.81 -11.02
CA GLU A 95 0.14 0.52 -10.73
C GLU A 95 -0.91 1.63 -10.86
N ALA A 96 -1.77 1.56 -11.89
CA ALA A 96 -2.87 2.50 -12.08
C ALA A 96 -3.89 2.44 -10.93
N TRP A 97 -4.30 1.24 -10.50
CA TRP A 97 -5.15 1.07 -9.32
C TRP A 97 -4.46 1.56 -8.05
N ASN A 98 -3.15 1.35 -7.92
CA ASN A 98 -2.38 1.79 -6.76
C ASN A 98 -2.30 3.33 -6.67
N VAL A 99 -2.20 4.03 -7.81
CA VAL A 99 -2.32 5.50 -7.86
C VAL A 99 -3.68 5.94 -7.27
N ILE A 100 -4.78 5.33 -7.71
CA ILE A 100 -6.14 5.64 -7.22
C ILE A 100 -6.26 5.32 -5.71
N ALA A 101 -5.76 4.17 -5.27
CA ALA A 101 -5.78 3.76 -3.87
C ALA A 101 -5.04 4.76 -2.99
N ARG A 102 -3.81 5.16 -3.34
CA ARG A 102 -3.01 6.13 -2.58
C ARG A 102 -3.66 7.51 -2.54
N GLN A 103 -4.13 8.02 -3.68
CA GLN A 103 -4.82 9.32 -3.74
C GLN A 103 -6.06 9.32 -2.84
N THR A 104 -6.86 8.26 -2.91
CA THR A 104 -8.07 8.13 -2.10
C THR A 104 -7.75 7.95 -0.61
N TYR A 105 -6.71 7.18 -0.29
CA TYR A 105 -6.21 7.01 1.07
C TYR A 105 -5.86 8.35 1.72
N HIS A 106 -5.05 9.18 1.04
CA HIS A 106 -4.64 10.48 1.58
C HIS A 106 -5.82 11.46 1.68
N ALA A 107 -6.72 11.45 0.69
CA ALA A 107 -7.94 12.24 0.75
C ALA A 107 -8.82 11.85 1.96
N LEU A 108 -8.96 10.55 2.24
CA LEU A 108 -9.70 10.05 3.40
C LEU A 108 -8.98 10.40 4.72
N GLU A 109 -7.67 10.14 4.80
CA GLU A 109 -6.86 10.41 5.99
C GLU A 109 -6.95 11.88 6.43
N SER A 110 -6.95 12.81 5.48
CA SER A 110 -7.05 14.26 5.74
C SER A 110 -8.37 14.72 6.38
N ARG A 111 -9.42 13.88 6.32
CA ARG A 111 -10.77 14.19 6.80
C ARG A 111 -11.14 13.47 8.10
N LEU A 112 -10.33 12.50 8.52
CA LEU A 112 -10.58 11.71 9.73
C LEU A 112 -9.98 12.39 10.96
N ASP A 113 -10.54 12.11 12.14
CA ASP A 113 -9.93 12.44 13.42
C ASP A 113 -8.77 11.49 13.76
N ASP A 114 -8.14 11.64 14.93
CA ASP A 114 -7.00 10.79 15.31
C ASP A 114 -7.35 9.30 15.40
N ALA A 115 -8.53 8.99 15.94
CA ALA A 115 -9.00 7.61 16.06
C ALA A 115 -9.24 6.99 14.67
N GLY A 116 -9.92 7.70 13.77
CA GLY A 116 -10.15 7.28 12.40
C GLY A 116 -8.86 7.13 11.61
N ARG A 117 -7.92 8.07 11.73
CA ARG A 117 -6.59 7.97 11.10
C ARG A 117 -5.82 6.74 11.57
N HIS A 118 -5.86 6.45 12.87
CA HIS A 118 -5.22 5.25 13.42
C HIS A 118 -5.82 3.97 12.81
N LEU A 119 -7.15 3.86 12.75
CA LEU A 119 -7.83 2.72 12.15
C LEU A 119 -7.54 2.58 10.66
N LEU A 120 -7.52 3.68 9.90
CA LEU A 120 -7.21 3.69 8.48
C LEU A 120 -5.78 3.19 8.22
N ARG A 121 -4.80 3.64 9.02
CA ARG A 121 -3.40 3.18 8.97
C ARG A 121 -3.27 1.69 9.31
N ALA A 122 -3.93 1.24 10.37
CA ALA A 122 -3.93 -0.17 10.75
C ALA A 122 -4.55 -1.06 9.64
N SER A 123 -5.67 -0.62 9.05
CA SER A 123 -6.29 -1.32 7.92
C SER A 123 -5.38 -1.36 6.69
N GLN A 124 -4.64 -0.30 6.41
CA GLN A 124 -3.69 -0.25 5.29
C GLN A 124 -2.50 -1.19 5.51
N ALA A 125 -1.94 -1.22 6.73
CA ALA A 125 -0.87 -2.14 7.08
C ALA A 125 -1.31 -3.61 6.95
N GLN A 126 -2.53 -3.95 7.37
CA GLN A 126 -3.06 -5.30 7.20
C GLN A 126 -3.23 -5.65 5.72
N PHE A 127 -3.78 -4.73 4.91
CA PHE A 127 -3.93 -4.95 3.47
C PHE A 127 -2.58 -5.25 2.78
N GLU A 128 -1.50 -4.57 3.15
CA GLU A 128 -0.17 -4.81 2.56
C GLU A 128 0.37 -6.21 2.90
N LEU A 129 0.08 -6.71 4.10
CA LEU A 129 0.40 -8.09 4.48
C LEU A 129 -0.43 -9.09 3.66
N ASP A 130 -1.74 -8.86 3.57
CA ASP A 130 -2.66 -9.73 2.81
C ASP A 130 -2.28 -9.76 1.32
N LEU A 131 -1.96 -8.62 0.72
CA LEU A 131 -1.51 -8.50 -0.67
C LEU A 131 -0.28 -9.36 -0.93
N ARG A 132 0.74 -9.27 -0.06
CA ARG A 132 1.97 -10.05 -0.18
C ARG A 132 1.69 -11.53 -0.05
N ASP A 133 0.97 -11.93 1.00
CA ASP A 133 0.83 -13.34 1.37
C ASP A 133 -0.11 -14.08 0.41
N LEU A 134 -1.23 -13.45 -0.01
CA LEU A 134 -2.18 -14.04 -0.95
C LEU A 134 -1.60 -14.14 -2.37
N CYS A 135 -0.87 -13.12 -2.84
CA CYS A 135 -0.30 -13.17 -4.19
C CYS A 135 0.97 -14.02 -4.27
N ALA A 136 1.70 -14.20 -3.16
CA ALA A 136 2.71 -15.25 -3.06
C ALA A 136 2.08 -16.65 -3.14
N LEU A 137 0.91 -16.86 -2.53
CA LEU A 137 0.19 -18.13 -2.65
C LEU A 137 -0.27 -18.39 -4.09
N ALA A 138 -0.78 -17.38 -4.79
CA ALA A 138 -1.16 -17.50 -6.21
C ALA A 138 0.01 -17.98 -7.08
N ARG A 139 1.23 -17.50 -6.81
CA ARG A 139 2.46 -17.95 -7.47
C ARG A 139 2.76 -19.43 -7.25
N VAL A 140 2.42 -19.97 -6.08
CA VAL A 140 2.69 -21.37 -5.72
C VAL A 140 1.63 -22.32 -6.27
N LEU A 141 0.36 -21.90 -6.29
CA LEU A 141 -0.76 -22.75 -6.68
C LEU A 141 -0.91 -22.93 -8.19
N VAL A 142 -0.33 -22.03 -9.00
CA VAL A 142 -0.45 -22.06 -10.46
C VAL A 142 0.88 -22.51 -11.08
N ALA A 143 0.90 -23.73 -11.65
CA ALA A 143 2.10 -24.34 -12.20
C ALA A 143 2.60 -23.69 -13.51
N SER A 144 1.70 -23.09 -14.30
CA SER A 144 2.01 -22.35 -15.53
C SER A 144 1.85 -20.84 -15.30
N ASP A 145 2.82 -20.05 -15.74
CA ASP A 145 2.77 -18.58 -15.67
C ASP A 145 2.54 -18.00 -14.26
N ALA A 146 3.21 -18.59 -13.25
CA ALA A 146 3.13 -18.18 -11.84
C ALA A 146 3.34 -16.67 -11.60
N GLU A 147 4.18 -16.01 -12.40
CA GLU A 147 4.36 -14.55 -12.36
C GLU A 147 3.11 -13.78 -12.79
N LEU A 148 2.44 -14.26 -13.84
CA LEU A 148 1.21 -13.66 -14.33
C LEU A 148 0.08 -13.86 -13.33
N ALA A 149 -0.03 -15.05 -12.73
CA ALA A 149 -1.00 -15.31 -11.68
C ALA A 149 -0.79 -14.38 -10.46
N ALA A 150 0.46 -14.19 -10.03
CA ALA A 150 0.79 -13.26 -8.95
C ALA A 150 0.47 -11.80 -9.31
N ALA A 151 0.80 -11.36 -10.53
CA ALA A 151 0.50 -10.00 -11.00
C ALA A 151 -1.00 -9.73 -11.13
N SER A 152 -1.76 -10.67 -11.68
CA SER A 152 -3.23 -10.59 -11.75
C SER A 152 -3.85 -10.53 -10.35
N CYS A 153 -3.38 -11.36 -9.41
CA CYS A 153 -3.80 -11.29 -8.01
C CYS A 153 -3.55 -9.90 -7.40
N ALA A 154 -2.35 -9.35 -7.61
CA ALA A 154 -1.99 -8.05 -7.04
C ALA A 154 -2.86 -6.94 -7.63
N SER A 155 -3.04 -6.94 -8.95
CA SER A 155 -3.92 -6.04 -9.70
C SER A 155 -5.35 -6.03 -9.13
N ASP A 156 -5.95 -7.20 -8.90
CA ASP A 156 -7.33 -7.32 -8.40
C ASP A 156 -7.48 -6.91 -6.92
N LEU A 157 -6.52 -7.28 -6.06
CA LEU A 157 -6.55 -6.87 -4.65
C LEU A 157 -6.36 -5.36 -4.49
N VAL A 158 -5.47 -4.75 -5.27
CA VAL A 158 -5.27 -3.29 -5.28
C VAL A 158 -6.51 -2.57 -5.84
N ALA A 159 -7.15 -3.10 -6.88
CA ALA A 159 -8.43 -2.60 -7.38
C ALA A 159 -9.52 -2.63 -6.29
N SER A 160 -9.68 -3.79 -5.62
CA SER A 160 -10.62 -3.97 -4.51
C SER A 160 -10.37 -2.97 -3.37
N ARG A 161 -9.10 -2.71 -3.04
CA ARG A 161 -8.72 -1.71 -2.02
C ARG A 161 -9.06 -0.30 -2.47
N ALA A 162 -8.70 0.09 -3.69
CA ALA A 162 -9.02 1.40 -4.26
C ALA A 162 -10.53 1.67 -4.21
N LEU A 163 -11.34 0.72 -4.69
CA LEU A 163 -12.80 0.82 -4.70
C LEU A 163 -13.40 0.88 -3.29
N SER A 164 -12.84 0.14 -2.34
CA SER A 164 -13.28 0.19 -0.94
C SER A 164 -12.96 1.52 -0.27
N LEU A 165 -11.75 2.05 -0.45
CA LEU A 165 -11.38 3.40 0.00
C LEU A 165 -12.28 4.47 -0.59
N ARG A 166 -12.63 4.35 -1.88
CA ARG A 166 -13.53 5.30 -2.55
C ARG A 166 -14.94 5.27 -1.97
N ARG A 167 -15.45 4.09 -1.65
CA ARG A 167 -16.74 3.94 -0.98
C ARG A 167 -16.75 4.65 0.37
N LEU A 168 -15.68 4.50 1.16
CA LEU A 168 -15.51 5.18 2.44
C LEU A 168 -15.31 6.70 2.31
N ALA A 169 -14.73 7.16 1.19
CA ALA A 169 -14.50 8.58 0.94
C ALA A 169 -15.75 9.34 0.46
N LYS A 170 -16.80 8.64 -0.01
CA LYS A 170 -18.07 9.27 -0.35
C LYS A 170 -18.66 9.89 0.91
N PRO A 171 -19.07 11.18 0.89
CA PRO A 171 -19.82 11.75 2.00
C PRO A 171 -21.06 10.89 2.24
N ASP A 172 -21.31 10.48 3.48
CA ASP A 172 -22.55 9.82 3.84
C ASP A 172 -23.71 10.72 3.42
N ALA A 173 -24.58 10.21 2.56
CA ALA A 173 -25.87 10.83 2.26
C ALA A 173 -26.87 10.68 3.43
N ALA A 174 -26.44 10.17 4.58
CA ALA A 174 -27.30 9.74 5.68
C ALA A 174 -26.72 10.07 7.07
N ALA A 175 -26.39 11.34 7.29
CA ALA A 175 -26.28 11.91 8.63
C ALA A 175 -27.24 13.11 8.77
N HIS A 176 -28.52 12.89 8.44
CA HIS A 176 -29.65 13.78 8.75
C HIS A 176 -30.85 12.94 9.19
#